data_AF-A0A820N7L1-F1
#
_entry.id   AF-A0A820N7L1-F1
#
_cell.length_a   1.000
_cell.length_b   1.000
_cell.length_c   1.000
_cell.angle_alpha   90.00
_cell.angle_beta   90.00
_cell.angle_gamma   90.00
#
_symmetry.space_group_name_H-M   'P 1'
#
loop_
_entity.id
_entity.type
_entity.pdbx_description
1 polymer ?
#
loop_
_entity_poly.entity_id
_entity_poly.type
_entity_poly.pdbx_seq_one_letter_code
_entity_poly.pdbx_strand_id
1 'polypeptide(L)'
;MEYKRSMIVYDLDSLVGVNQSESESSMGTSTSTSIVNQSIYIYVTSRFREAAIEASCTDKRQKNERWAIAVVRDPFLLKKFTTDVDFTFTNEQIEQDEEEHRRSTITLVCVKCRDLYVESDNKMGSCNYHDGFVYDNLARDLKKYKPSRAIEELNREEFISYTNPKKKEEIEKGKTRFKYICCYATVQVGAGFNGCKKGKHGFGNSRKKNFAGQILDKQMIDKWETACDENPEYNQQYADLFDSRKNI
;
A
#
# COMPACT_ATOMS: atom_id res chain seq x y z
N MET A 1 -27.12 12.44 -52.30
CA MET A 1 -27.79 11.24 -51.74
C MET A 1 -27.25 11.07 -50.34
N GLU A 2 -28.09 11.24 -49.33
CA GLU A 2 -27.71 10.98 -47.95
C GLU A 2 -28.22 9.59 -47.57
N TYR A 3 -27.38 8.77 -46.96
CA TYR A 3 -27.77 7.43 -46.53
C TYR A 3 -28.70 7.55 -45.31
N LYS A 4 -29.88 6.91 -45.38
CA LYS A 4 -30.84 6.85 -44.26
C LYS A 4 -30.26 6.20 -43.00
N ARG A 5 -29.28 5.31 -43.20
CA ARG A 5 -28.53 4.61 -42.16
C ARG A 5 -27.06 4.64 -42.53
N SER A 6 -26.21 5.10 -41.63
CA SER A 6 -24.76 5.01 -41.81
C SER A 6 -24.07 4.63 -40.52
N MET A 7 -22.91 3.99 -40.65
CA MET A 7 -22.07 3.60 -39.52
C MET A 7 -20.65 4.01 -39.83
N ILE A 8 -19.98 4.61 -38.85
CA ILE A 8 -18.56 4.88 -38.87
C ILE A 8 -17.89 4.17 -37.71
N VAL A 9 -16.74 3.55 -37.98
CA VAL A 9 -15.96 2.83 -36.99
C VAL A 9 -14.59 3.49 -36.91
N TYR A 10 -14.21 3.90 -35.70
CA TYR A 10 -12.92 4.49 -35.39
C TYR A 10 -12.11 3.50 -34.55
N ASP A 11 -11.01 3.02 -35.10
CA ASP A 11 -9.99 2.32 -34.32
C ASP A 11 -9.06 3.37 -33.70
N LEU A 12 -9.32 3.74 -32.44
CA LEU A 12 -8.61 4.85 -31.80
C LEU A 12 -7.15 4.49 -31.51
N ASP A 13 -6.82 3.24 -31.21
CA ASP A 13 -5.44 2.84 -30.97
C ASP A 13 -4.55 3.03 -32.21
N SER A 14 -5.14 2.85 -33.41
CA SER A 14 -4.45 3.03 -34.69
C SER A 14 -4.41 4.49 -35.16
N LEU A 15 -5.39 5.29 -34.76
CA LEU A 15 -5.54 6.69 -35.20
C LEU A 15 -4.87 7.69 -34.25
N VAL A 16 -4.79 7.35 -32.97
CA VAL A 16 -4.36 8.20 -31.88
C VAL A 16 -3.27 7.44 -31.11
N GLY A 17 -2.04 7.98 -31.12
CA GLY A 17 -0.97 7.36 -30.36
C GLY A 17 -1.07 7.71 -28.88
N VAL A 18 -0.48 6.89 -28.01
CA VAL A 18 -0.33 7.19 -26.58
C VAL A 18 1.16 7.21 -26.25
N ASN A 19 1.65 8.36 -25.80
CA ASN A 19 3.01 8.51 -25.30
C ASN A 19 3.01 8.28 -23.79
N GLN A 20 3.81 7.32 -23.34
CA GLN A 20 4.07 7.05 -21.94
C GLN A 20 5.49 7.53 -21.59
N SER A 21 5.61 8.40 -20.59
CA SER A 21 6.88 8.91 -20.09
C SER A 21 7.05 8.50 -18.64
N GLU A 22 8.07 7.68 -18.39
CA GLU A 22 8.44 7.23 -17.05
C GLU A 22 9.51 8.17 -16.48
N SER A 23 9.26 8.69 -15.29
CA SER A 23 10.19 9.51 -14.52
C SER A 23 10.58 8.75 -13.26
N GLU A 24 11.87 8.49 -13.08
CA GLU A 24 12.41 7.96 -11.83
C GLU A 24 12.85 9.11 -10.93
N SER A 25 12.33 9.15 -9.70
CA SER A 25 12.76 10.08 -8.66
C SER A 25 13.19 9.34 -7.40
N SER A 26 13.90 10.02 -6.50
CA SER A 26 14.21 9.49 -5.16
C SER A 26 12.97 9.21 -4.30
N MET A 27 11.79 9.69 -4.72
CA MET A 27 10.47 9.41 -4.13
C MET A 27 9.71 8.30 -4.86
N GLY A 28 10.26 7.76 -5.96
CA GLY A 28 9.69 6.66 -6.73
C GLY A 28 9.52 6.94 -8.22
N THR A 29 9.12 5.89 -8.95
CA THR A 29 8.69 5.90 -10.35
C THR A 29 7.33 6.58 -10.51
N SER A 30 7.25 7.53 -11.44
CA SER A 30 6.01 8.16 -11.88
C SER A 30 5.85 7.96 -13.39
N THR A 31 4.71 7.42 -13.82
CA THR A 31 4.35 7.24 -15.23
C THR A 31 3.36 8.33 -15.62
N SER A 32 3.70 9.12 -16.65
CA SER A 32 2.82 10.12 -17.23
C SER A 32 2.40 9.68 -18.63
N THR A 33 1.11 9.78 -18.96
CA THR A 33 0.55 9.35 -20.24
C THR A 33 -0.10 10.52 -20.97
N SER A 34 0.08 10.59 -22.29
CA SER A 34 -0.42 11.69 -23.12
C SER A 34 -0.83 11.22 -24.50
N ILE A 35 -1.76 11.94 -25.13
CA ILE A 35 -2.26 11.64 -26.47
C ILE A 35 -1.34 12.24 -27.54
N VAL A 36 -1.00 11.42 -28.53
CA VAL A 36 -0.35 11.80 -29.78
C VAL A 36 -1.44 11.91 -30.86
N ASN A 37 -1.40 12.97 -31.67
CA ASN A 37 -2.44 13.34 -32.64
C ASN A 37 -3.74 13.86 -32.02
N GLN A 38 -3.61 14.87 -31.16
CA GLN A 38 -4.74 15.53 -30.47
C GLN A 38 -5.84 16.03 -31.43
N SER A 39 -5.49 16.44 -32.66
CA SER A 39 -6.46 16.91 -33.65
C SER A 39 -7.44 15.82 -34.09
N ILE A 40 -6.95 14.61 -34.36
CA ILE A 40 -7.77 13.45 -34.72
C ILE A 40 -8.62 13.04 -33.52
N TYR A 41 -8.02 12.99 -32.34
CA TYR A 41 -8.74 12.69 -31.10
C TYR A 41 -9.92 13.65 -30.87
N ILE A 42 -9.69 14.97 -30.94
CA ILE A 42 -10.73 15.99 -30.80
C ILE A 42 -11.84 15.81 -31.84
N TYR A 43 -11.47 15.54 -33.10
CA TYR A 43 -12.45 15.31 -34.16
C TYR A 43 -13.37 14.12 -33.83
N VAL A 44 -12.81 12.98 -33.45
CA VAL A 44 -13.59 11.79 -33.12
C VAL A 44 -14.48 12.07 -31.90
N THR A 45 -13.93 12.65 -30.82
CA THR A 45 -14.71 13.02 -29.63
C THR A 45 -15.88 13.96 -29.98
N SER A 46 -15.68 14.95 -30.86
CA SER A 46 -16.75 15.85 -31.31
C SER A 46 -17.88 15.09 -32.01
N ARG A 47 -17.56 14.12 -32.86
CA ARG A 47 -18.56 13.29 -33.55
C ARG A 47 -19.43 12.48 -32.60
N PHE A 48 -18.86 11.97 -31.51
CA PHE A 48 -19.62 11.25 -30.50
C PHE A 48 -20.54 12.17 -29.70
N ARG A 49 -20.06 13.37 -29.33
CA ARG A 49 -20.89 14.37 -28.66
C ARG A 49 -22.04 14.87 -29.55
N GLU A 50 -21.77 15.11 -30.82
CA GLU A 50 -22.79 15.47 -31.82
C GLU A 50 -23.86 14.37 -31.95
N ALA A 51 -23.44 13.11 -32.05
CA ALA A 51 -24.37 11.97 -32.13
C ALA A 51 -25.27 11.85 -30.88
N ALA A 52 -24.73 12.12 -29.69
CA ALA A 52 -25.52 12.14 -28.46
C ALA A 52 -26.59 13.26 -28.46
N ILE A 53 -26.26 14.45 -28.97
CA ILE A 53 -27.19 15.57 -29.13
C ILE A 53 -28.28 15.21 -30.17
N GLU A 54 -27.89 14.66 -31.33
CA GLU A 54 -28.83 14.24 -32.38
C GLU A 54 -29.82 13.18 -31.87
N ALA A 55 -29.37 12.21 -31.07
CA ALA A 55 -30.22 11.18 -30.47
C ALA A 55 -31.31 11.75 -29.54
N SER A 56 -31.03 12.88 -28.88
CA SER A 56 -31.96 13.55 -27.96
C SER A 56 -33.03 14.41 -28.67
N CYS A 57 -32.88 14.65 -29.98
CA CYS A 57 -33.81 15.47 -30.75
C CYS A 57 -35.15 14.75 -31.00
N THR A 58 -36.26 15.41 -30.66
CA THR A 58 -37.64 14.87 -30.75
C THR A 58 -38.24 14.91 -32.14
N ASP A 59 -37.61 15.59 -33.12
CA ASP A 59 -38.15 15.74 -34.45
C ASP A 59 -37.96 14.48 -35.31
N LYS A 60 -39.04 13.70 -35.48
CA LYS A 60 -39.04 12.43 -36.20
C LYS A 60 -38.80 12.58 -37.71
N ARG A 61 -38.90 13.79 -38.27
CA ARG A 61 -38.72 14.04 -39.71
C ARG A 61 -37.27 14.17 -40.17
N GLN A 62 -36.31 14.24 -39.23
CA GLN A 62 -34.87 14.38 -39.52
C GLN A 62 -34.00 13.22 -38.99
N LYS A 63 -34.60 12.11 -38.51
CA LYS A 63 -33.84 10.97 -37.97
C LYS A 63 -33.13 10.18 -39.08
N ASN A 64 -31.96 10.65 -39.50
CA ASN A 64 -30.97 9.80 -40.14
C ASN A 64 -30.30 8.96 -39.01
N GLU A 65 -30.37 7.64 -39.11
CA GLU A 65 -29.77 6.76 -38.10
C GLU A 65 -28.26 6.65 -38.36
N ARG A 66 -27.46 7.40 -37.62
CA ARG A 66 -26.00 7.40 -37.72
C ARG A 66 -25.40 6.74 -36.49
N TRP A 67 -24.58 5.72 -36.71
CA TRP A 67 -23.88 5.00 -35.65
C TRP A 67 -22.40 5.38 -35.67
N ALA A 68 -21.85 5.71 -34.52
CA ALA A 68 -20.41 5.90 -34.35
C ALA A 68 -19.90 4.86 -33.36
N ILE A 69 -18.90 4.08 -33.75
CA ILE A 69 -18.29 3.04 -32.92
C ILE A 69 -16.82 3.38 -32.74
N ALA A 70 -16.35 3.40 -31.49
CA ALA A 70 -14.95 3.55 -31.17
C ALA A 70 -14.44 2.21 -30.63
N VAL A 71 -13.33 1.73 -31.18
CA VAL A 71 -12.61 0.55 -30.70
C VAL A 71 -11.34 1.06 -30.03
N VAL A 72 -11.18 0.73 -28.75
CA VAL A 72 -10.06 1.17 -27.92
C VAL A 72 -9.59 0.01 -27.07
N ARG A 73 -8.30 -0.30 -27.11
CA ARG A 73 -7.67 -1.33 -26.28
C ARG A 73 -6.77 -0.71 -25.22
N ASP A 74 -6.16 0.43 -25.51
CA ASP A 74 -5.33 1.12 -24.52
C ASP A 74 -6.17 1.60 -23.32
N PRO A 75 -5.88 1.18 -22.08
CA PRO A 75 -6.70 1.52 -20.91
C PRO A 75 -6.76 3.02 -20.61
N PHE A 76 -5.66 3.75 -20.84
CA PHE A 76 -5.62 5.19 -20.62
C PHE A 76 -6.50 5.91 -21.64
N LEU A 77 -6.37 5.55 -22.91
CA LEU A 77 -7.15 6.13 -23.99
C LEU A 77 -8.64 5.79 -23.83
N LEU A 78 -8.97 4.56 -23.41
CA LEU A 78 -10.33 4.14 -23.14
C LEU A 78 -10.95 5.00 -22.05
N LYS A 79 -10.31 5.07 -20.86
CA LYS A 79 -10.79 5.85 -19.71
C LYS A 79 -10.97 7.33 -20.10
N LYS A 80 -9.97 7.91 -20.74
CA LYS A 80 -10.00 9.31 -21.18
C LYS A 80 -11.11 9.57 -22.21
N PHE A 81 -11.27 8.70 -23.21
CA PHE A 81 -12.28 8.84 -24.25
C PHE A 81 -13.69 8.70 -23.67
N THR A 82 -13.93 7.71 -22.81
CA THR A 82 -15.22 7.53 -22.14
C THR A 82 -15.62 8.73 -21.29
N THR A 83 -14.67 9.32 -20.55
CA THR A 83 -14.92 10.55 -19.80
C THR A 83 -15.19 11.73 -20.73
N ASP A 84 -14.39 11.91 -21.79
CA ASP A 84 -14.52 13.06 -22.68
C ASP A 84 -15.83 13.04 -23.50
N VAL A 85 -16.45 11.88 -23.75
CA VAL A 85 -17.74 11.78 -24.46
C VAL A 85 -18.94 11.59 -23.53
N ASP A 86 -18.74 11.71 -22.21
CA ASP A 86 -19.76 11.45 -21.18
C ASP A 86 -20.44 10.07 -21.34
N PHE A 87 -19.64 9.05 -21.72
CA PHE A 87 -20.15 7.70 -21.90
C PHE A 87 -20.58 7.11 -20.56
N THR A 88 -21.73 6.44 -20.53
CA THR A 88 -22.19 5.77 -19.32
C THR A 88 -21.32 4.54 -19.05
N PHE A 89 -20.59 4.56 -17.94
CA PHE A 89 -19.79 3.43 -17.51
C PHE A 89 -20.67 2.23 -17.13
N THR A 90 -20.14 1.04 -17.38
CA THR A 90 -20.73 -0.19 -16.83
C THR A 90 -20.52 -0.26 -15.32
N ASN A 91 -21.37 -1.02 -14.62
CA ASN A 91 -21.21 -1.23 -13.17
C ASN A 91 -19.82 -1.79 -12.81
N GLU A 92 -19.29 -2.71 -13.63
CA GLU A 92 -17.95 -3.28 -13.43
C GLU A 92 -16.84 -2.22 -13.49
N GLN A 93 -16.93 -1.27 -14.43
CA GLN A 93 -15.96 -0.17 -14.56
C GLN A 93 -16.04 0.80 -13.38
N ILE A 94 -17.25 1.11 -12.92
CA ILE A 94 -17.45 1.95 -11.73
C ILE A 94 -16.82 1.29 -10.50
N GLU A 95 -17.07 -0.01 -10.29
CA GLU A 95 -16.49 -0.76 -9.18
C GLU A 95 -14.95 -0.79 -9.24
N GLN A 96 -14.37 -0.94 -10.43
CA GLN A 96 -12.92 -0.92 -10.62
C GLN A 96 -12.30 0.45 -10.30
N ASP A 97 -12.89 1.53 -10.81
CA ASP A 97 -12.42 2.90 -10.55
C ASP A 97 -12.54 3.27 -9.08
N GLU A 98 -13.63 2.86 -8.42
CA GLU A 98 -13.80 3.05 -6.98
C GLU A 98 -12.77 2.25 -6.17
N GLU A 99 -12.47 1.00 -6.55
CA GLU A 99 -11.47 0.17 -5.88
C GLU A 99 -10.06 0.72 -6.07
N GLU A 100 -9.72 1.21 -7.26
CA GLU A 100 -8.44 1.89 -7.53
C GLU A 100 -8.30 3.16 -6.69
N HIS A 101 -9.34 4.01 -6.69
CA HIS A 101 -9.35 5.22 -5.89
C HIS A 101 -9.27 4.93 -4.37
N ARG A 102 -9.94 3.86 -3.92
CA ARG A 102 -9.84 3.39 -2.54
C ARG A 102 -8.40 2.95 -2.19
N ARG A 103 -7.73 2.21 -3.07
CA ARG A 103 -6.34 1.77 -2.84
C ARG A 103 -5.34 2.92 -2.77
N SER A 104 -5.60 4.03 -3.46
CA SER A 104 -4.73 5.19 -3.50
C SER A 104 -4.99 6.20 -2.38
N THR A 105 -6.06 6.04 -1.59
CA THR A 105 -6.46 7.02 -0.56
C THR A 105 -6.54 6.45 0.85
N ILE A 106 -6.75 5.13 0.99
CA ILE A 106 -6.89 4.52 2.30
C ILE A 106 -5.52 4.32 2.94
N THR A 107 -5.32 4.98 4.09
CA THR A 107 -4.19 4.73 4.98
C THR A 107 -4.43 3.46 5.80
N LEU A 108 -3.47 2.55 5.75
CA LEU A 108 -3.42 1.27 6.45
C LEU A 108 -2.35 1.30 7.54
N VAL A 109 -2.46 0.43 8.55
CA VAL A 109 -1.41 0.25 9.56
C VAL A 109 -0.68 -1.06 9.36
N CYS A 110 0.64 -1.03 9.38
CA CYS A 110 1.49 -2.20 9.19
C CYS A 110 1.73 -2.90 10.52
N VAL A 111 1.45 -4.20 10.63
CA VAL A 111 1.69 -4.95 11.88
C VAL A 111 3.19 -5.13 12.17
N LYS A 112 4.03 -5.19 11.13
CA LYS A 112 5.47 -5.44 11.26
C LYS A 112 6.23 -4.25 11.86
N CYS A 113 6.03 -3.07 11.29
CA CYS A 113 6.71 -1.83 11.71
C CYS A 113 5.83 -0.90 12.54
N ARG A 114 4.53 -1.18 12.64
CA ARG A 114 3.52 -0.36 13.36
C ARG A 114 3.28 1.03 12.77
N ASP A 115 3.82 1.32 11.59
CA ASP A 115 3.59 2.58 10.87
C ASP A 115 2.37 2.54 9.95
N LEU A 116 1.92 3.75 9.60
CA LEU A 116 0.89 4.00 8.60
C LEU A 116 1.47 3.97 7.18
N TYR A 117 0.72 3.43 6.22
CA TYR A 117 1.11 3.37 4.81
C TYR A 117 -0.10 3.37 3.89
N VAL A 118 0.06 3.82 2.64
CA VAL A 118 -0.94 3.69 1.58
C VAL A 118 -0.56 2.51 0.70
N GLU A 119 -1.52 1.68 0.31
CA GLU A 119 -1.24 0.45 -0.45
C GLU A 119 -0.61 0.76 -1.82
N SER A 120 -1.01 1.85 -2.48
CA SER A 120 -0.40 2.30 -3.76
C SER A 120 1.10 2.59 -3.64
N ASP A 121 1.56 2.99 -2.46
CA ASP A 121 2.95 3.38 -2.18
C ASP A 121 3.75 2.23 -1.55
N ASN A 122 3.11 1.07 -1.34
CA ASN A 122 3.69 -0.10 -0.66
C ASN A 122 4.66 -0.88 -1.57
N LYS A 123 5.86 -0.31 -1.74
CA LYS A 123 6.97 -0.88 -2.52
C LYS A 123 7.88 -1.74 -1.65
N MET A 124 8.69 -2.58 -2.30
CA MET A 124 9.69 -3.38 -1.58
C MET A 124 10.69 -2.44 -0.92
N GLY A 125 10.86 -2.57 0.40
CA GLY A 125 11.75 -1.74 1.19
C GLY A 125 11.11 -0.53 1.86
N SER A 126 9.82 -0.28 1.65
CA SER A 126 9.09 0.78 2.36
C SER A 126 8.94 0.49 3.86
N CYS A 127 8.87 -0.79 4.24
CA CYS A 127 8.74 -1.22 5.63
C CYS A 127 10.08 -1.67 6.20
N ASN A 128 10.53 -1.02 7.29
CA ASN A 128 11.65 -1.48 8.11
C ASN A 128 11.10 -2.22 9.34
N TYR A 129 11.46 -3.49 9.55
CA TYR A 129 10.93 -4.29 10.66
C TYR A 129 11.96 -5.26 11.27
N HIS A 130 11.62 -5.77 12.45
CA HIS A 130 12.27 -6.92 13.07
C HIS A 130 11.34 -8.12 12.97
N ASP A 131 11.86 -9.27 12.53
CA ASP A 131 11.15 -10.55 12.51
C ASP A 131 11.72 -11.56 13.51
N GLY A 132 12.53 -11.08 14.46
CA GLY A 132 13.01 -11.86 15.60
C GLY A 132 12.31 -11.42 16.89
N PHE A 133 12.21 -12.34 17.84
CA PHE A 133 11.76 -12.06 19.20
C PHE A 133 12.77 -11.21 19.99
N VAL A 134 12.35 -10.75 21.16
CA VAL A 134 13.19 -10.00 22.10
C VAL A 134 13.67 -10.94 23.21
N TYR A 135 14.87 -10.73 23.72
CA TYR A 135 15.37 -11.45 24.89
C TYR A 135 16.01 -10.48 25.90
N ASP A 136 16.01 -10.89 27.17
CA ASP A 136 16.69 -10.16 28.25
C ASP A 136 18.17 -10.54 28.29
N ASN A 137 19.01 -9.65 27.81
CA ASN A 137 20.45 -9.82 27.79
C ASN A 137 21.11 -9.68 29.16
N LEU A 138 20.43 -9.23 30.21
CA LEU A 138 20.99 -9.19 31.57
C LEU A 138 20.54 -10.38 32.42
N ALA A 139 19.44 -11.03 32.06
CA ALA A 139 18.98 -12.25 32.71
C ALA A 139 19.92 -13.44 32.43
N ARG A 140 20.17 -14.28 33.43
CA ARG A 140 21.03 -15.48 33.31
C ARG A 140 20.45 -16.52 32.35
N ASP A 141 19.13 -16.61 32.30
CA ASP A 141 18.38 -17.56 31.46
C ASP A 141 18.08 -17.03 30.05
N LEU A 142 18.54 -15.81 29.71
CA LEU A 142 18.24 -15.12 28.45
C LEU A 142 16.74 -15.02 28.15
N LYS A 143 15.89 -14.93 29.18
CA LYS A 143 14.43 -15.00 29.05
C LYS A 143 13.87 -14.29 27.81
N LYS A 144 13.06 -15.01 27.02
CA LYS A 144 12.40 -14.51 25.81
C LYS A 144 11.16 -13.66 26.11
N TYR A 145 10.92 -12.70 25.24
CA TYR A 145 9.82 -11.75 25.30
C TYR A 145 9.26 -11.49 23.89
N LYS A 146 7.93 -11.35 23.82
CA LYS A 146 7.29 -10.66 22.70
C LYS A 146 7.70 -9.18 22.69
N PRO A 147 7.93 -8.55 21.52
CA PRO A 147 8.27 -7.13 21.45
C PRO A 147 7.28 -6.22 22.19
N SER A 148 5.97 -6.45 22.04
CA SER A 148 4.91 -5.76 22.79
C SER A 148 5.14 -5.78 24.31
N ARG A 149 5.39 -6.97 24.88
CA ARG A 149 5.63 -7.13 26.33
C ARG A 149 6.92 -6.48 26.79
N ALA A 150 7.99 -6.55 26.00
CA ALA A 150 9.25 -5.88 26.34
C ALA A 150 9.08 -4.35 26.39
N ILE A 151 8.33 -3.79 25.44
CA ILE A 151 7.99 -2.36 25.40
C ILE A 151 7.11 -1.98 26.61
N GLU A 152 6.13 -2.81 26.98
CA GLU A 152 5.28 -2.57 28.16
C GLU A 152 6.11 -2.49 29.46
N GLU A 153 7.09 -3.40 29.63
CA GLU A 153 7.99 -3.36 30.80
C GLU A 153 8.90 -2.12 30.79
N LEU A 154 9.46 -1.74 29.63
CA LEU A 154 10.27 -0.52 29.53
C LEU A 154 9.44 0.74 29.83
N ASN A 155 8.21 0.82 29.32
CA ASN A 155 7.29 1.94 29.61
C ASN A 155 6.98 2.04 31.11
N ARG A 156 6.77 0.89 31.77
CA ARG A 156 6.54 0.83 33.22
C ARG A 156 7.76 1.33 33.98
N GLU A 157 8.96 0.91 33.60
CA GLU A 157 10.21 1.35 34.23
C GLU A 157 10.48 2.84 34.01
N GLU A 158 10.22 3.34 32.81
CA GLU A 158 10.32 4.76 32.51
C GLU A 158 9.37 5.60 33.38
N PHE A 159 8.13 5.15 33.57
CA PHE A 159 7.19 5.78 34.49
C PHE A 159 7.68 5.77 35.95
N ILE A 160 8.27 4.66 36.41
CA ILE A 160 8.87 4.57 37.76
C ILE A 160 10.05 5.54 37.90
N SER A 161 10.88 5.68 36.87
CA SER A 161 12.03 6.60 36.89
C SER A 161 11.60 8.06 37.03
N TYR A 162 10.45 8.41 36.44
CA TYR A 162 9.85 9.74 36.56
C TYR A 162 9.29 10.00 37.96
N THR A 163 8.64 8.99 38.56
CA THR A 163 8.02 9.10 39.89
C THR A 163 9.01 8.96 41.05
N ASN A 164 10.16 8.31 40.85
CA ASN A 164 11.19 8.14 41.87
C ASN A 164 12.61 8.42 41.32
N PRO A 165 13.10 9.67 41.41
CA PRO A 165 14.40 10.07 40.87
C PRO A 165 15.60 9.28 41.41
N LYS A 166 15.51 8.71 42.63
CA LYS A 166 16.59 7.91 43.21
C LYS A 166 16.85 6.60 42.47
N LYS A 167 15.85 6.09 41.73
CA LYS A 167 15.96 4.87 40.92
C LYS A 167 16.32 5.15 39.45
N LYS A 168 16.40 6.43 39.06
CA LYS A 168 16.58 6.81 37.65
C LYS A 168 17.87 6.25 37.05
N GLU A 169 19.00 6.36 37.76
CA GLU A 169 20.30 5.91 37.25
C GLU A 169 20.37 4.38 37.09
N GLU A 170 19.76 3.63 38.00
CA GLU A 170 19.66 2.16 37.93
C GLU A 170 18.80 1.73 36.73
N ILE A 171 17.66 2.41 36.52
CA ILE A 171 16.76 2.14 35.41
C ILE A 171 17.41 2.51 34.06
N GLU A 172 18.14 3.63 33.99
CA GLU A 172 18.86 4.02 32.76
C GLU A 172 19.94 2.99 32.37
N LYS A 173 20.67 2.43 33.34
CA LYS A 173 21.60 1.31 33.09
C LYS A 173 20.87 0.08 32.54
N GLY A 174 19.64 -0.17 33.02
CA GLY A 174 18.77 -1.27 32.59
C GLY A 174 18.15 -1.11 31.19
N LYS A 175 18.09 0.10 30.62
CA LYS A 175 17.46 0.33 29.29
C LYS A 175 18.11 -0.44 28.14
N THR A 176 19.33 -0.94 28.31
CA THR A 176 20.05 -1.76 27.32
C THR A 176 19.79 -3.26 27.42
N ARG A 177 18.95 -3.70 28.37
CA ARG A 177 18.74 -5.13 28.65
C ARG A 177 18.03 -5.87 27.53
N PHE A 178 17.01 -5.27 26.91
CA PHE A 178 16.19 -5.95 25.93
C PHE A 178 16.81 -5.79 24.55
N LYS A 179 17.09 -6.93 23.91
CA LYS A 179 17.69 -6.97 22.57
C LYS A 179 16.85 -7.82 21.63
N TYR A 180 16.80 -7.40 20.37
CA TYR A 180 16.23 -8.23 19.30
C TYR A 180 17.22 -9.32 18.90
N ILE A 181 16.75 -10.57 18.82
CA ILE A 181 17.61 -11.69 18.39
C ILE A 181 18.12 -11.54 16.95
N CYS A 182 17.32 -10.89 16.08
CA CYS A 182 17.64 -10.76 14.66
C CYS A 182 18.84 -9.86 14.32
N CYS A 183 19.23 -8.95 15.21
CA CYS A 183 20.30 -7.98 14.95
C CYS A 183 21.03 -7.46 16.20
N TYR A 184 20.67 -7.97 17.38
CA TYR A 184 21.19 -7.53 18.69
C TYR A 184 20.99 -6.05 19.02
N ALA A 185 20.16 -5.34 18.25
CA ALA A 185 19.76 -3.97 18.53
C ALA A 185 18.94 -3.92 19.82
N THR A 186 19.18 -2.88 20.61
CA THR A 186 18.43 -2.60 21.84
C THR A 186 17.00 -2.17 21.50
N VAL A 187 16.02 -2.68 22.24
CA VAL A 187 14.63 -2.21 22.14
C VAL A 187 14.56 -0.78 22.66
N GLN A 188 14.06 0.13 21.83
CA GLN A 188 13.85 1.53 22.18
C GLN A 188 12.36 1.83 22.31
N VAL A 189 12.02 2.69 23.28
CA VAL A 189 10.68 3.25 23.48
C VAL A 189 10.67 4.66 22.91
N GLY A 190 9.61 5.03 22.17
CA GLY A 190 9.35 6.41 21.73
C GLY A 190 10.08 6.88 20.47
N ALA A 191 11.07 6.14 19.97
CA ALA A 191 11.61 6.32 18.62
C ALA A 191 10.89 5.40 17.62
N GLY A 192 10.88 5.78 16.34
CA GLY A 192 10.31 4.94 15.26
C GLY A 192 10.88 3.53 15.28
N PHE A 193 10.07 2.54 14.84
CA PHE A 193 10.43 1.12 14.84
C PHE A 193 11.55 0.88 13.80
N ASN A 194 12.80 1.11 14.19
CA ASN A 194 13.97 1.00 13.31
C ASN A 194 14.37 -0.46 13.12
N GLY A 195 13.62 -1.16 12.26
CA GLY A 195 13.88 -2.55 11.92
C GLY A 195 15.19 -2.79 11.17
N CYS A 196 15.77 -3.97 11.36
CA CYS A 196 16.99 -4.40 10.65
C CYS A 196 16.71 -5.01 9.27
N LYS A 197 15.46 -5.35 8.97
CA LYS A 197 15.04 -5.90 7.67
C LYS A 197 14.15 -4.93 6.91
N LYS A 198 14.22 -5.03 5.58
CA LYS A 198 13.44 -4.21 4.63
C LYS A 198 12.47 -5.09 3.86
N GLY A 199 11.24 -4.63 3.71
CA GLY A 199 10.23 -5.34 2.93
C GLY A 199 9.02 -4.47 2.59
N LYS A 200 7.95 -5.11 2.13
CA LYS A 200 6.64 -4.45 2.00
C LYS A 200 5.92 -4.41 3.34
N HIS A 201 5.14 -3.36 3.56
CA HIS A 201 4.18 -3.29 4.65
C HIS A 201 3.13 -4.40 4.53
N GLY A 202 2.51 -4.74 5.65
CA GLY A 202 1.41 -5.70 5.73
C GLY A 202 1.74 -6.93 6.57
N PHE A 203 0.71 -7.64 7.00
CA PHE A 203 0.83 -8.92 7.70
C PHE A 203 -0.47 -9.72 7.56
N GLY A 204 -0.36 -10.91 6.96
CA GLY A 204 -1.49 -11.79 6.68
C GLY A 204 -2.28 -11.40 5.41
N ASN A 205 -2.61 -12.40 4.59
CA ASN A 205 -3.50 -12.26 3.43
C ASN A 205 -4.95 -12.06 3.88
N SER A 206 -5.26 -10.90 4.47
CA SER A 206 -6.64 -10.55 4.75
C SER A 206 -7.33 -10.16 3.44
N ARG A 207 -7.87 -11.17 2.73
CA ARG A 207 -8.85 -10.98 1.64
C ARG A 207 -10.13 -10.27 2.11
N LYS A 208 -10.31 -10.08 3.43
CA LYS A 208 -11.41 -9.30 4.02
C LYS A 208 -10.87 -7.95 4.51
N LYS A 209 -10.83 -7.04 3.55
CA LYS A 209 -10.37 -5.66 3.67
C LYS A 209 -11.51 -4.77 4.20
N ASN A 210 -11.89 -4.94 5.48
CA ASN A 210 -12.86 -4.06 6.16
C ASN A 210 -12.17 -2.74 6.54
N PHE A 211 -11.98 -1.87 5.56
CA PHE A 211 -11.07 -0.73 5.63
C PHE A 211 -11.73 0.59 6.04
N ALA A 212 -11.99 0.74 7.33
CA ALA A 212 -12.19 2.06 7.91
C ALA A 212 -11.32 2.18 9.16
N GLY A 213 -10.33 3.09 9.13
CA GLY A 213 -9.58 3.56 10.30
C GLY A 213 -9.10 2.45 11.25
N GLN A 214 -8.48 1.39 10.72
CA GLN A 214 -8.22 0.19 11.51
C GLN A 214 -7.21 0.47 12.62
N ILE A 215 -7.72 0.58 13.85
CA ILE A 215 -6.95 0.28 15.05
C ILE A 215 -6.29 -1.08 14.83
N LEU A 216 -4.98 -1.14 15.05
CA LEU A 216 -4.22 -2.36 14.88
C LEU A 216 -4.78 -3.44 15.81
N ASP A 217 -5.36 -4.50 15.24
CA ASP A 217 -5.95 -5.57 16.04
C ASP A 217 -4.85 -6.28 16.84
N LYS A 218 -5.04 -6.34 18.15
CA LYS A 218 -4.14 -7.03 19.07
C LYS A 218 -3.90 -8.47 18.64
N GLN A 219 -4.91 -9.14 18.06
CA GLN A 219 -4.76 -10.50 17.54
C GLN A 219 -3.78 -10.57 16.36
N MET A 220 -3.73 -9.55 15.50
CA MET A 220 -2.79 -9.51 14.38
C MET A 220 -1.36 -9.26 14.87
N ILE A 221 -1.17 -8.37 15.85
CA ILE A 221 0.12 -8.18 16.52
C ILE A 221 0.58 -9.50 17.12
N ASP A 222 -0.28 -10.14 17.91
CA ASP A 222 0.06 -11.39 18.58
C ASP A 222 0.43 -12.49 17.58
N LYS A 223 -0.27 -12.60 16.45
CA LYS A 223 0.07 -13.54 15.38
C LYS A 223 1.44 -13.24 14.76
N TRP A 224 1.77 -11.98 14.49
CA TRP A 224 3.08 -11.59 13.97
C TRP A 224 4.18 -11.90 14.96
N GLU A 225 4.02 -11.49 16.21
CA GLU A 225 5.02 -11.70 17.25
C GLU A 225 5.21 -13.19 17.58
N THR A 226 4.16 -13.99 17.47
CA THR A 226 4.26 -15.46 17.58
C THR A 226 5.06 -16.05 16.43
N ALA A 227 4.84 -15.58 15.19
CA ALA A 227 5.65 -16.00 14.04
C ALA A 227 7.14 -15.60 14.20
N CYS A 228 7.43 -14.45 14.82
CA CYS A 228 8.80 -14.04 15.15
C CYS A 228 9.44 -14.94 16.22
N ASP A 229 8.67 -15.37 17.22
CA ASP A 229 9.11 -16.25 18.32
C ASP A 229 9.38 -17.68 17.83
N GLU A 230 8.54 -18.18 16.93
CA GLU A 230 8.64 -19.53 16.36
C GLU A 230 9.65 -19.63 15.21
N ASN A 231 10.31 -18.54 14.82
CA ASN A 231 11.25 -18.52 13.71
C ASN A 231 12.43 -19.49 13.97
N PRO A 232 12.60 -20.56 13.16
CA PRO A 232 13.63 -21.58 13.39
C PRO A 232 15.06 -21.03 13.36
N GLU A 233 15.33 -20.07 12.46
CA GLU A 233 16.64 -19.44 12.31
C GLU A 233 17.06 -18.76 13.62
N TYR A 234 16.14 -17.99 14.21
CA TYR A 234 16.40 -17.26 15.44
C TYR A 234 16.39 -18.14 16.68
N ASN A 235 15.64 -19.24 16.66
CA ASN A 235 15.69 -20.23 17.72
C ASN A 235 17.05 -20.94 17.78
N GLN A 236 17.67 -21.22 16.62
CA GLN A 236 19.03 -21.75 16.58
C GLN A 236 20.05 -20.72 17.09
N GLN A 237 20.01 -19.49 16.58
CA GLN A 237 20.92 -18.41 17.04
C GLN A 237 20.82 -18.18 18.55
N TYR A 238 19.61 -18.30 19.11
CA TYR A 238 19.39 -18.18 20.55
C TYR A 238 19.99 -19.34 21.35
N ALA A 239 19.90 -20.57 20.85
CA ALA A 239 20.53 -21.73 21.48
C ALA A 239 22.06 -21.56 21.51
N ASP A 240 22.65 -21.16 20.39
CA ASP A 240 24.09 -20.90 20.28
C ASP A 240 24.54 -19.80 21.24
N LEU A 241 23.77 -18.70 21.35
CA LEU A 241 24.02 -17.63 22.31
C LEU A 241 23.96 -18.13 23.75
N PHE A 242 22.96 -18.95 24.09
CA PHE A 242 22.80 -19.48 25.43
C PHE A 242 23.96 -20.40 25.84
N ASP A 243 24.41 -21.28 24.92
CA ASP A 243 25.52 -22.18 25.18
C ASP A 243 26.86 -21.44 25.26
N SER A 244 27.07 -20.42 24.42
CA SER A 244 28.26 -19.55 24.52
C SER A 244 28.39 -18.89 25.90
N ARG A 245 27.26 -18.59 26.56
CA ARG A 245 27.20 -17.97 27.87
C ARG A 245 27.49 -18.91 29.03
N LYS A 246 27.17 -20.19 28.90
CA LYS A 246 27.48 -21.22 29.90
C LYS A 246 28.97 -21.56 29.95
N ASN A 247 29.68 -21.32 28.84
CA ASN A 247 31.09 -21.60 28.69
C ASN A 247 32.00 -20.44 29.16
N ILE A 248 31.42 -19.36 29.71
CA ILE A 248 32.10 -18.19 30.31
C ILE A 248 31.86 -18.23 31.82
#